data_AF-A0A537VSW4-F1
#
_entry.id   AF-A0A537VSW4-F1
#
_cell.length_a   1.000
_cell.length_b   1.000
_cell.length_c   1.000
_cell.angle_alpha   90.00
_cell.angle_beta   90.00
_cell.angle_gamma   90.00
#
_symmetry.space_group_name_H-M   'P 1'
#
loop_
_entity.id
_entity.type
_entity.pdbx_description
1 polymer ?
#
loop_
_entity_poly.entity_id
_entity_poly.type
_entity_poly.pdbx_seq_one_letter_code
_entity_poly.pdbx_strand_id
1 'polypeptide(L)'
;MFDTPMLFIVLATTWSAVVIELVIESARTRGRELVAFGSVLAAPGGFAGIWILCGVSATAALAMVTAVAYARGRRLERRMAAELDGRWEEISERSASDATRIRLLSWRVAELQTLTDRLADDRAARRTGPARLVVVPDSPKDVASGR
;
A
#
# COMPACT_ATOMS: atom_id res chain seq x y z
N MET A 1 4.91 -10.40 24.50
CA MET A 1 4.59 -11.32 23.39
C MET A 1 5.68 -11.12 22.35
N PHE A 2 6.57 -12.10 22.16
CA PHE A 2 7.73 -11.94 21.27
C PHE A 2 7.28 -11.93 19.81
N ASP A 3 7.75 -10.96 19.02
CA ASP A 3 7.54 -10.93 17.58
C ASP A 3 8.14 -12.20 16.95
N THR A 4 7.35 -12.95 16.17
CA THR A 4 7.80 -14.15 15.45
C THR A 4 9.15 -14.03 14.72
N PRO A 5 9.48 -12.93 14.00
CA PRO A 5 10.80 -12.78 13.40
C PRO A 5 11.94 -12.67 14.44
N MET A 6 11.67 -12.10 15.61
CA MET A 6 12.65 -12.03 16.70
C MET A 6 12.95 -13.44 17.24
N LEU A 7 11.91 -14.29 17.36
CA LEU A 7 12.09 -15.67 17.80
C LEU A 7 12.97 -16.47 16.83
N PHE A 8 12.76 -16.33 15.51
CA PHE A 8 13.62 -16.99 14.51
C PHE A 8 15.07 -16.52 14.57
N ILE A 9 15.30 -15.22 14.75
CA ILE A 9 16.66 -14.66 14.87
C ILE A 9 17.34 -15.19 16.13
N VAL A 10 16.65 -15.17 17.28
CA VAL A 10 17.19 -15.67 18.54
C VAL A 10 17.53 -17.16 18.41
N LEU A 11 16.61 -17.97 17.89
CA LEU A 11 16.82 -19.42 17.70
C LEU A 11 18.03 -19.69 16.79
N ALA A 12 18.13 -19.00 15.66
CA ALA A 12 19.23 -19.16 14.72
C ALA A 12 20.58 -18.71 15.31
N THR A 13 20.58 -17.63 16.11
CA THR A 13 21.77 -17.15 16.82
C THR A 13 22.22 -18.15 17.88
N THR A 14 21.28 -18.67 18.68
CA THR A 14 21.58 -19.70 19.68
C THR A 14 22.09 -20.98 19.04
N TRP A 15 21.50 -21.41 17.92
CA TRP A 15 21.96 -22.59 17.19
C TRP A 15 23.38 -22.38 16.66
N SER A 16 23.66 -21.21 16.08
CA SER A 16 24.99 -20.87 15.58
C SER A 16 26.04 -20.85 16.69
N ALA A 17 25.71 -20.34 17.89
CA ALA A 17 26.61 -20.36 19.04
C ALA A 17 26.96 -21.79 19.48
N VAL A 18 25.96 -22.68 19.54
CA VAL A 18 26.16 -24.11 19.86
C VAL A 18 27.06 -24.78 18.82
N VAL A 19 26.84 -24.49 17.53
CA VAL A 19 27.64 -25.05 16.44
C VAL A 19 29.09 -24.55 16.49
N ILE A 20 29.32 -23.28 16.80
CA ILE A 20 30.67 -22.72 16.94
C ILE A 20 31.43 -23.44 18.07
N GLU A 21 30.79 -23.64 19.23
CA GLU A 21 31.41 -24.34 20.36
C GLU A 21 31.78 -25.78 20.00
N LEU A 22 30.84 -26.51 19.39
CA LEU A 22 31.05 -27.87 18.88
C LEU A 22 32.25 -27.92 17.90
N VAL A 23 32.35 -26.97 16.98
CA VAL A 23 33.43 -26.91 15.99
C VAL A 23 34.78 -26.62 16.65
N ILE A 24 34.84 -25.64 17.55
CA ILE A 24 36.08 -25.27 18.26
C ILE A 24 36.59 -26.45 19.09
N GLU A 25 35.70 -27.10 19.83
CA GLU A 25 36.08 -28.18 20.74
C GLU A 25 36.45 -29.46 19.99
N SER A 26 35.72 -29.79 18.92
CA SER A 26 36.04 -30.91 18.02
C SER A 26 37.30 -30.67 17.17
N ALA A 27 37.67 -29.40 16.92
CA ALA A 27 38.92 -29.08 16.23
C ALA A 27 40.14 -29.44 17.08
N ARG A 28 40.05 -29.36 18.42
CA ARG A 28 41.13 -29.74 19.33
C ARG A 28 41.47 -31.23 19.27
N THR A 29 40.48 -32.08 18.96
CA THR A 29 40.66 -33.53 18.77
C THR A 29 41.00 -33.91 17.32
N ARG A 30 41.23 -32.91 16.44
CA ARG A 30 41.44 -33.08 14.99
C ARG A 30 40.29 -33.83 14.30
N GLY A 31 39.07 -33.68 14.80
CA GLY A 31 37.87 -34.30 14.22
C GLY A 31 37.76 -35.81 14.44
N ARG A 32 38.61 -36.42 15.29
CA ARG A 32 38.45 -37.84 15.67
C ARG A 32 37.24 -38.05 16.59
N GLU A 33 36.95 -37.07 17.42
CA GLU A 33 35.87 -37.07 18.39
C GLU A 33 35.07 -35.77 18.25
N LEU A 34 33.75 -35.90 18.27
CA LEU A 34 32.82 -34.78 18.34
C LEU A 34 32.63 -34.45 19.81
N VAL A 35 33.07 -33.26 20.20
CA VAL A 35 33.02 -32.78 21.59
C VAL A 35 32.19 -31.52 21.63
N ALA A 36 31.25 -31.45 22.57
CA ALA A 36 30.52 -30.24 22.88
C ALA A 36 30.35 -30.09 24.39
N PHE A 37 30.55 -28.87 24.88
CA PHE A 37 30.41 -28.52 26.30
C PHE A 37 31.26 -29.44 27.21
N GLY A 38 32.46 -29.80 26.77
CA GLY A 38 33.37 -30.70 27.50
C GLY A 38 32.96 -32.17 27.50
N SER A 39 31.91 -32.55 26.76
CA SER A 39 31.43 -33.93 26.67
C SER A 39 31.64 -34.52 25.28
N VAL A 40 32.11 -35.77 25.22
CA VAL A 40 32.25 -36.51 23.95
C VAL A 40 30.87 -36.99 23.52
N LEU A 41 30.36 -36.45 22.41
CA LEU A 41 29.08 -36.81 21.82
C LEU A 41 29.18 -38.07 20.96
N ALA A 42 30.26 -38.20 20.18
CA ALA A 42 30.52 -39.36 19.33
C ALA A 42 31.99 -39.43 18.89
N ALA A 43 32.49 -40.62 18.58
CA ALA A 43 33.83 -40.85 18.03
C ALA A 43 33.77 -41.44 16.60
N PRO A 44 33.31 -40.66 15.60
CA PRO A 44 33.11 -41.16 14.24
C PRO A 44 34.42 -41.39 13.46
N GLY A 45 35.57 -40.94 13.98
CA GLY A 45 36.84 -40.94 13.27
C GLY A 45 37.03 -39.72 12.36
N GLY A 46 38.27 -39.43 11.97
CA GLY A 46 38.66 -38.13 11.39
C GLY A 46 37.86 -37.70 10.14
N PHE A 47 37.73 -38.58 9.14
CA PHE A 47 37.06 -38.22 7.89
C PHE A 47 35.54 -38.01 8.07
N ALA A 48 34.87 -38.90 8.81
CA ALA A 48 33.45 -38.79 9.10
C ALA A 48 33.14 -37.60 10.01
N GLY A 49 33.99 -37.32 11.01
CA GLY A 49 33.86 -36.17 11.89
C GLY A 49 33.89 -34.83 11.13
N ILE A 50 34.79 -34.69 10.15
CA ILE A 50 34.88 -33.49 9.29
C ILE A 50 33.59 -33.28 8.49
N TRP A 51 33.03 -34.33 7.90
CA TRP A 51 31.76 -34.23 7.16
C TRP A 51 30.59 -33.84 8.05
N ILE A 52 30.51 -34.40 9.27
CA ILE A 52 29.48 -34.04 10.25
C ILE A 52 29.62 -32.58 10.65
N LEU A 53 30.83 -32.11 10.95
CA LEU A 53 31.12 -30.70 11.27
C LEU A 53 30.73 -29.76 10.13
N CYS A 54 31.03 -30.14 8.89
CA CYS A 54 30.66 -29.37 7.70
C CYS A 54 29.13 -29.29 7.53
N GLY A 55 28.42 -30.42 7.69
CA GLY A 55 26.97 -30.47 7.65
C GLY A 55 26.32 -29.62 8.73
N VAL A 56 26.78 -29.75 9.97
CA VAL A 56 26.27 -28.95 11.10
C VAL A 56 26.52 -27.46 10.87
N SER A 57 27.71 -27.08 10.37
CA SER A 57 28.02 -25.69 10.00
C SER A 57 27.11 -25.16 8.89
N ALA A 58 26.82 -25.98 7.87
CA ALA A 58 25.91 -25.63 6.80
C ALA A 58 24.48 -25.40 7.33
N THR A 59 24.00 -26.22 8.28
CA THR A 59 22.68 -26.00 8.90
C THR A 59 22.61 -24.69 9.68
N ALA A 60 23.68 -24.31 10.38
CA ALA A 60 23.75 -23.01 11.07
C ALA A 60 23.68 -21.84 10.09
N ALA A 61 24.43 -21.90 8.99
CA ALA A 61 24.37 -20.88 7.95
C ALA A 61 22.97 -20.76 7.33
N LEU A 62 22.33 -21.89 7.00
CA LEU A 62 20.96 -21.91 6.48
C LEU A 62 19.93 -21.35 7.46
N ALA A 63 20.04 -21.68 8.75
CA ALA A 63 19.18 -21.12 9.80
C ALA A 63 19.29 -19.59 9.85
N MET A 64 20.50 -19.06 9.71
CA MET A 64 20.73 -17.61 9.72
C MET A 64 20.19 -16.91 8.48
N VAL A 65 20.41 -17.48 7.30
CA VAL A 65 19.88 -16.96 6.03
C VAL A 65 18.35 -16.94 6.04
N THR A 66 17.72 -18.02 6.50
CA THR A 66 16.25 -18.13 6.57
C THR A 66 15.66 -17.13 7.57
N ALA A 67 16.25 -16.99 8.76
CA ALA A 67 15.82 -16.00 9.74
C ALA A 67 15.90 -14.56 9.21
N VAL A 68 17.01 -14.20 8.54
CA VAL A 68 17.20 -12.88 7.93
C VAL A 68 16.24 -12.65 6.77
N ALA A 69 16.05 -13.65 5.90
CA ALA A 69 15.12 -13.58 4.78
C ALA A 69 13.69 -13.35 5.27
N TYR A 70 13.25 -14.09 6.30
CA TYR A 70 11.93 -13.92 6.89
C TYR A 70 11.74 -12.53 7.50
N ALA A 71 12.73 -12.05 8.28
CA ALA A 71 12.68 -10.71 8.86
C ALA A 71 12.64 -9.60 7.80
N ARG A 72 13.41 -9.75 6.71
CA ARG A 72 13.41 -8.80 5.59
C ARG A 72 12.09 -8.84 4.81
N GLY A 73 11.56 -10.03 4.55
CA GLY A 73 10.26 -10.21 3.88
C GLY A 73 9.12 -9.53 4.63
N ARG A 74 9.04 -9.73 5.94
CA ARG A 74 8.03 -9.06 6.79
C ARG A 74 8.17 -7.54 6.80
N ARG A 75 9.40 -7.01 6.76
CA ARG A 75 9.62 -5.55 6.65
C ARG A 75 9.17 -5.02 5.29
N LEU A 76 9.39 -5.76 4.21
CA LEU A 76 8.91 -5.42 2.87
C LEU A 76 7.39 -5.45 2.79
N GLU A 77 6.76 -6.50 3.32
CA GLU A 77 5.30 -6.61 3.39
C GLU A 77 4.66 -5.42 4.12
N ARG A 78 5.22 -5.03 5.27
CA ARG A 78 4.73 -3.87 6.02
C ARG A 78 4.85 -2.56 5.24
N ARG A 79 5.94 -2.39 4.47
CA ARG A 79 6.12 -1.21 3.61
C ARG A 79 5.13 -1.20 2.45
N MET A 80 4.93 -2.34 1.79
CA MET A 80 3.95 -2.46 0.71
C MET A 80 2.52 -2.25 1.20
N ALA A 81 2.18 -2.76 2.39
CA ALA A 81 0.88 -2.52 3.00
C ALA A 81 0.66 -1.02 3.27
N ALA A 82 1.64 -0.34 3.87
CA ALA A 82 1.56 1.10 4.12
C ALA A 82 1.46 1.93 2.83
N GLU A 83 2.17 1.52 1.76
CA GLU A 83 2.08 2.19 0.46
C GLU A 83 0.72 1.96 -0.22
N LEU A 84 0.16 0.76 -0.10
CA LEU A 84 -1.19 0.46 -0.60
C LEU A 84 -2.25 1.25 0.16
N ASP A 85 -2.16 1.31 1.48
CA ASP A 85 -3.09 2.08 2.32
C ASP A 85 -3.07 3.57 1.94
N GLY A 86 -1.88 4.15 1.76
CA GLY A 86 -1.74 5.54 1.32
C GLY A 86 -2.33 5.80 -0.08
N ARG A 87 -2.14 4.89 -1.03
CA ARG A 87 -2.77 5.01 -2.37
C ARG A 87 -4.29 4.90 -2.30
N TRP A 88 -4.81 4.02 -1.44
CA TRP A 88 -6.25 3.89 -1.24
C TRP A 88 -6.86 5.14 -0.64
N GLU A 89 -6.18 5.76 0.32
CA GLU A 89 -6.61 7.03 0.92
C GLU A 89 -6.68 8.13 -0.15
N GLU A 90 -5.64 8.27 -0.98
CA GLU A 90 -5.61 9.26 -2.07
C GLU A 90 -6.71 9.03 -3.13
N ILE A 91 -7.01 7.77 -3.46
CA ILE A 91 -8.13 7.42 -4.36
C ILE A 91 -9.47 7.76 -3.70
N SER A 92 -9.62 7.46 -2.42
CA SER A 92 -10.85 7.72 -1.68
C SER A 92 -11.15 9.23 -1.62
N GLU A 93 -10.14 10.06 -1.35
CA GLU A 93 -10.27 11.51 -1.31
C GLU A 93 -10.65 12.09 -2.67
N ARG A 94 -9.96 11.64 -3.74
CA ARG A 94 -10.32 12.02 -5.10
C ARG A 94 -11.75 11.62 -5.46
N SER A 95 -12.16 10.40 -5.10
CA SER A 95 -13.52 9.92 -5.36
C SER A 95 -14.59 10.73 -4.62
N ALA A 96 -14.32 11.16 -3.38
CA ALA A 96 -15.22 12.02 -2.61
C ALA A 96 -15.33 13.43 -3.20
N SER A 97 -14.20 14.00 -3.64
CA SER A 97 -14.17 15.28 -4.37
C SER A 97 -14.98 15.19 -5.67
N ASP A 98 -14.78 14.14 -6.46
CA ASP A 98 -15.49 13.97 -7.73
C ASP A 98 -16.98 13.72 -7.53
N ALA A 99 -17.38 12.94 -6.53
CA ALA A 99 -18.78 12.76 -6.17
C ALA A 99 -19.45 14.11 -5.80
N THR A 100 -18.73 14.97 -5.07
CA THR A 100 -19.21 16.30 -4.72
C THR A 100 -19.35 17.19 -5.95
N ARG A 101 -18.38 17.16 -6.87
CA ARG A 101 -18.44 17.90 -8.14
C ARG A 101 -19.60 17.45 -9.01
N ILE A 102 -19.81 16.13 -9.14
CA ILE A 102 -20.93 15.56 -9.90
C ILE A 102 -22.26 16.01 -9.31
N ARG A 103 -22.39 16.02 -7.97
CA ARG A 103 -23.60 16.49 -7.29
C ARG A 103 -23.87 17.98 -7.53
N LEU A 104 -22.85 18.82 -7.52
CA LEU A 104 -23.00 20.25 -7.81
C LEU A 104 -23.39 20.47 -9.28
N LEU A 105 -22.75 19.75 -10.20
CA LEU A 105 -23.06 19.83 -11.62
C LEU A 105 -24.49 19.35 -11.91
N SER A 106 -24.93 18.24 -11.32
CA SER A 106 -26.30 17.73 -11.53
C SER A 106 -27.35 18.70 -11.01
N TRP A 107 -27.11 19.36 -9.87
CA TRP A 107 -27.99 20.42 -9.37
C TRP A 107 -28.06 21.61 -10.34
N ARG A 108 -26.91 22.08 -10.84
CA ARG A 108 -26.87 23.18 -11.83
C ARG A 108 -27.57 22.83 -13.14
N VAL A 109 -27.43 21.59 -13.62
CA VAL A 109 -28.12 21.12 -14.83
C VAL A 109 -29.63 21.13 -14.62
N ALA A 110 -30.12 20.65 -13.48
CA ALA A 110 -31.55 20.68 -13.17
C ALA A 110 -32.09 22.12 -13.09
N GLU A 111 -31.35 23.04 -12.46
CA GLU A 111 -31.72 24.46 -12.39
C GLU A 111 -31.81 25.08 -13.79
N LEU A 112 -30.83 24.84 -14.66
CA LEU A 112 -30.84 25.34 -16.04
C LEU A 112 -31.98 24.76 -16.88
N GLN A 113 -32.32 23.49 -16.69
CA GLN A 113 -33.49 22.87 -17.34
C GLN A 113 -34.77 23.60 -16.95
N THR A 114 -34.99 23.84 -15.65
CA THR A 114 -36.20 24.55 -15.19
C THR A 114 -36.30 25.99 -15.74
N LEU A 115 -35.19 26.70 -15.86
CA LEU A 115 -35.17 28.05 -16.44
C LEU A 115 -35.45 28.03 -17.95
N THR A 116 -34.94 27.01 -18.64
CA THR A 116 -35.14 26.82 -20.09
C THR A 116 -36.61 26.48 -20.38
N ASP A 117 -37.21 25.60 -19.59
CA ASP A 117 -38.63 25.24 -19.70
C ASP A 117 -39.52 26.46 -19.45
N ARG A 118 -39.25 27.24 -18.40
CA ARG A 118 -39.96 28.50 -18.16
C ARG A 118 -39.85 29.49 -19.32
N LEU A 119 -38.67 29.62 -19.93
CA LEU A 119 -38.48 30.47 -21.12
C LEU A 119 -39.23 29.95 -22.35
N ALA A 120 -39.31 28.63 -22.52
CA ALA A 120 -40.08 28.02 -23.59
C ALA A 120 -41.58 28.27 -23.41
N ASP A 121 -42.09 28.10 -22.19
CA ASP A 121 -43.48 28.38 -21.82
C ASP A 121 -43.82 29.86 -22.03
N ASP A 122 -42.95 30.78 -21.59
CA ASP A 122 -43.18 32.22 -21.74
C ASP A 122 -43.20 32.65 -23.23
N ARG A 123 -42.36 32.02 -24.07
CA ARG A 123 -42.40 32.22 -25.53
C ARG A 123 -43.66 31.62 -26.16
N ALA A 124 -44.11 30.45 -25.71
CA ALA A 124 -45.34 29.84 -26.20
C ALA A 124 -46.55 30.72 -25.84
N ALA A 125 -46.64 31.18 -24.59
CA ALA A 125 -47.67 32.09 -24.11
C ALA A 125 -47.70 33.42 -24.89
N ARG A 126 -46.53 33.98 -25.24
CA ARG A 126 -46.46 35.19 -26.10
C ARG A 126 -46.89 34.95 -27.54
N ARG A 127 -46.77 33.72 -28.07
CA ARG A 127 -47.26 33.37 -29.42
C ARG A 127 -48.78 33.16 -29.45
N THR A 128 -49.38 32.73 -28.33
CA THR A 128 -50.83 32.48 -28.22
C THR A 128 -51.62 33.66 -27.62
N GLY A 129 -50.94 34.62 -26.98
CA GLY A 129 -51.54 35.85 -26.48
C GLY A 129 -51.87 36.86 -27.59
N PRO A 130 -52.75 37.85 -27.34
CA PRO A 130 -53.12 38.85 -28.33
C PRO A 130 -51.88 39.59 -28.83
N ALA A 131 -51.80 39.83 -30.14
CA ALA A 131 -50.65 40.45 -30.81
C ALA A 131 -50.28 41.78 -30.14
N ARG A 132 -49.27 41.73 -29.26
CA ARG A 132 -48.74 42.92 -28.62
C ARG A 132 -47.77 43.53 -29.61
N LEU A 133 -48.25 44.52 -30.36
CA LEU A 133 -47.44 45.38 -31.22
C LEU A 133 -46.35 46.02 -30.35
N VAL A 134 -45.14 45.45 -30.42
CA VAL A 134 -43.94 46.12 -29.94
C VAL A 134 -43.57 47.12 -31.03
N VAL A 135 -43.97 48.37 -30.83
CA VAL A 135 -43.50 49.49 -31.64
C VAL A 135 -42.02 49.66 -31.31
N VAL A 136 -41.15 49.17 -32.19
CA VAL A 136 -39.74 49.51 -32.19
C VAL A 136 -39.65 50.92 -32.79
N PRO A 137 -39.20 51.94 -32.05
CA PRO A 137 -39.04 53.27 -32.61
C PRO A 137 -37.91 53.24 -33.65
N ASP A 138 -38.25 53.51 -34.91
CA ASP A 138 -37.33 53.46 -36.05
C ASP A 138 -36.32 54.62 -36.10
N SER A 139 -36.33 55.54 -35.13
CA SER A 139 -35.40 56.67 -35.12
C SER A 139 -35.17 57.27 -33.73
N PRO A 140 -33.91 57.56 -33.34
CA PRO A 140 -33.56 58.16 -32.04
C PRO A 140 -34.05 59.61 -31.85
N LYS A 141 -34.78 60.20 -32.82
CA LYS A 141 -35.25 61.59 -32.76
C LYS A 141 -36.59 61.77 -32.04
N ASP A 142 -37.38 60.71 -31.86
CA ASP A 142 -38.74 60.82 -31.28
C ASP A 142 -38.77 60.82 -29.74
N VAL A 143 -37.65 60.53 -29.07
CA VAL A 143 -37.56 60.56 -27.60
C VAL A 143 -37.46 62.00 -27.06
N ALA A 144 -37.12 62.99 -27.90
CA ALA A 144 -36.84 64.36 -27.48
C ALA A 144 -38.05 65.32 -27.53
N SER A 145 -39.21 64.91 -28.06
CA SER A 145 -40.37 65.80 -28.29
C SER A 145 -41.55 65.57 -27.33
N GLY A 146 -41.37 64.80 -26.26
CA GLY A 146 -42.40 64.58 -25.24
C GLY A 146 -42.20 65.46 -24.01
N ARG A 147 -42.45 66.77 -24.12
CA ARG A 147 -42.65 67.66 -22.98
C ARG A 147 -43.76 68.66 -23.26
#